data_AF-A0A966MZN3-F1
#
_entry.id   AF-A0A966MZN3-F1
#
_cell.length_a   1.000
_cell.length_b   1.000
_cell.length_c   1.000
_cell.angle_alpha   90.00
_cell.angle_beta   90.00
_cell.angle_gamma   90.00
#
_symmetry.space_group_name_H-M   'P 1'
#
loop_
_entity.id
_entity.type
_entity.pdbx_description
1 polymer ?
#
loop_
_entity_poly.entity_id
_entity_poly.type
_entity_poly.pdbx_seq_one_letter_code
_entity_poly.pdbx_strand_id
1 'polypeptide(L)'
;MNGKPPEVLVALQKERKVMRSSNPVLGRAFNQRGYAAFDPSTINSDPAAMEELYNAPAASSMRTGRMTIDDVVTRTGILFAVLVAVGAVAWTLNLGGGAMLLGVFGGFALAMVNSFSKTVKPALAIAYAAFQGLALGTISNIYNSAYAGIVSQAIIVTICAFTG
;
A
#
# COMPACT_ATOMS: atom_id res chain seq x y z
N MET A 1 12.41 39.81 58.90
CA MET A 1 11.53 39.10 57.93
C MET A 1 11.46 39.95 56.67
N ASN A 2 12.26 39.65 55.64
CA ASN A 2 12.21 40.40 54.38
C ASN A 2 12.21 39.41 53.22
N GLY A 3 11.08 39.38 52.52
CA GLY A 3 10.81 38.46 51.42
C GLY A 3 11.57 38.85 50.17
N LYS A 4 12.22 37.87 49.56
CA LYS A 4 12.60 37.92 48.15
C LYS A 4 11.64 37.06 47.32
N PRO A 5 10.45 37.55 46.93
CA PRO A 5 9.80 37.13 45.69
C PRO A 5 10.15 38.16 44.60
N PRO A 6 9.90 38.00 43.29
CA PRO A 6 9.38 36.88 42.51
C PRO A 6 10.33 36.47 41.35
N GLU A 7 11.53 37.07 41.25
CA GLU A 7 12.39 36.96 40.06
C GLU A 7 12.98 35.57 39.87
N VAL A 8 13.31 34.87 40.95
CA VAL A 8 13.81 33.49 40.89
C VAL A 8 12.73 32.57 40.33
N LEU A 9 11.46 32.80 40.68
CA LEU A 9 10.34 32.00 40.17
C LEU A 9 10.08 32.28 38.69
N VAL A 10 10.20 33.54 38.26
CA VAL A 10 10.10 33.93 36.84
C VAL A 10 11.27 33.36 36.03
N ALA A 11 12.49 33.37 36.59
CA ALA A 11 13.66 32.75 35.98
C ALA A 11 13.49 31.24 35.83
N LEU A 12 12.99 30.56 36.86
CA LEU A 12 12.71 29.12 36.82
C LEU A 12 11.56 28.77 35.87
N GLN A 13 10.54 29.63 35.73
CA GLN A 13 9.48 29.46 34.73
C GLN A 13 10.02 29.65 33.30
N LYS A 14 10.93 30.60 33.11
CA LYS A 14 11.60 30.84 31.82
C LYS A 14 12.46 29.65 31.42
N GLU A 15 13.23 29.08 32.35
CA GLU A 15 14.02 27.86 32.15
C GLU A 15 13.13 26.64 31.83
N ARG A 16 12.05 26.42 32.60
CA ARG A 16 11.05 25.36 32.33
C ARG A 16 10.43 25.46 30.93
N LYS A 17 10.22 26.67 30.41
CA LYS A 17 9.64 26.89 29.08
C LYS A 17 10.63 26.61 27.95
N VAL A 18 11.91 26.88 28.17
CA VAL A 18 13.00 26.59 27.21
C VAL A 18 13.32 25.09 27.17
N MET A 19 13.13 24.36 28.26
CA MET A 19 13.32 22.90 28.32
C MET A 19 12.18 22.08 27.67
N ARG A 20 11.08 22.72 27.26
CA ARG A 20 10.03 22.05 26.49
C ARG A 20 10.51 21.89 25.05
N SER A 21 11.10 20.73 24.74
CA SER A 21 11.63 20.45 23.40
C SER A 21 10.53 20.64 22.36
N SER A 22 10.60 21.75 21.62
CA SER A 22 9.67 22.07 20.53
C SER A 22 9.98 21.26 19.27
N ASN A 23 10.55 20.07 19.44
CA ASN A 23 10.98 19.22 18.34
C ASN A 23 9.73 18.59 17.69
N PRO A 24 9.35 18.99 16.46
CA PRO A 24 8.17 18.46 15.79
C PRO A 24 8.30 16.97 15.47
N VAL A 25 9.50 16.39 15.50
CA VAL A 25 9.72 14.95 15.35
C VAL A 25 9.22 14.17 16.57
N LEU A 26 9.50 14.65 17.79
CA LEU A 26 8.99 14.02 19.02
C LEU A 26 7.47 14.20 19.13
N GLY A 27 6.96 15.36 18.71
CA GLY A 27 5.53 15.63 18.66
C GLY A 27 4.79 14.74 17.66
N ARG A 28 5.36 14.50 16.46
CA ARG A 28 4.76 13.63 15.44
C ARG A 28 4.89 12.14 15.79
N ALA A 29 6.02 11.71 16.36
CA ALA A 29 6.19 10.33 16.82
C ALA A 29 5.16 9.96 17.91
N PHE A 30 4.77 10.92 18.76
CA PHE A 30 3.77 10.72 19.81
C PHE A 30 2.31 10.99 19.33
N ASN A 31 2.11 11.82 18.29
CA ASN A 31 0.77 12.12 17.73
C ASN A 31 0.38 11.26 16.53
N GLN A 32 1.27 10.44 15.98
CA GLN A 32 0.90 9.47 14.95
C GLN A 32 0.23 8.26 15.61
N ARG A 33 -1.00 8.51 16.08
CA ARG A 33 -1.92 7.54 16.68
C ARG A 33 -2.38 6.55 15.62
N GLY A 34 -1.49 5.63 15.30
CA GLY A 34 -1.71 4.49 14.42
C GLY A 34 -1.29 3.22 15.14
N TYR A 35 -1.91 3.00 16.29
CA TYR A 35 -2.00 1.74 17.05
C TYR A 35 -2.43 2.13 18.46
N ALA A 36 -3.53 1.56 18.95
CA ALA A 36 -3.97 1.61 20.35
C ALA A 36 -3.72 2.97 21.05
N ALA A 37 -4.76 3.81 21.16
CA ALA A 37 -4.74 4.86 22.17
C ALA A 37 -4.67 4.19 23.54
N PHE A 38 -3.45 3.88 23.97
CA PHE A 38 -3.08 3.41 25.29
C PHE A 38 -3.25 4.63 26.19
N ASP A 39 -4.49 4.88 26.61
CA ASP A 39 -4.80 5.92 27.57
C ASP A 39 -4.34 5.43 28.95
N PRO A 40 -3.25 5.98 29.52
CA PRO A 40 -2.71 5.53 30.79
C PRO A 40 -3.71 5.74 31.95
N SER A 41 -4.78 6.52 31.74
CA SER A 41 -5.84 6.71 32.72
C SER A 41 -6.85 5.57 32.79
N THR A 42 -6.98 4.74 31.74
CA THR A 42 -7.95 3.63 31.69
C THR A 42 -7.39 2.30 32.21
N ILE A 43 -6.07 2.16 32.21
CA ILE A 43 -5.35 0.95 32.63
C ILE A 43 -5.34 0.80 34.16
N ASN A 44 -5.53 1.90 34.88
CA ASN A 44 -5.47 1.87 36.34
C ASN A 44 -6.84 1.61 37.02
N SER A 45 -7.93 1.50 36.27
CA SER A 45 -9.28 1.52 36.85
C SER A 45 -10.14 0.26 36.63
N ASP A 46 -9.86 -0.60 35.65
CA ASP A 46 -10.76 -1.75 35.37
C ASP A 46 -10.03 -3.03 34.93
N PRO A 47 -10.02 -4.10 35.75
CA PRO A 47 -9.42 -5.40 35.39
C PRO A 47 -10.07 -6.06 34.16
N ALA A 48 -11.36 -5.82 33.92
CA ALA A 48 -12.09 -6.40 32.79
C ALA A 48 -11.64 -5.83 31.44
N ALA A 49 -11.26 -4.54 31.39
CA ALA A 49 -10.76 -3.90 30.17
C ALA A 49 -9.40 -4.47 29.71
N MET A 50 -8.59 -4.96 30.65
CA MET A 50 -7.31 -5.63 30.38
C MET A 50 -7.50 -7.00 29.74
N GLU A 51 -8.49 -7.75 30.21
CA GLU A 51 -8.82 -9.08 29.69
C GLU A 51 -9.40 -8.98 28.26
N GLU A 52 -10.22 -7.95 28.00
CA GLU A 52 -10.75 -7.67 26.65
C GLU A 52 -9.64 -7.24 25.68
N LEU A 53 -8.64 -6.48 26.13
CA LEU A 53 -7.45 -6.13 25.34
C LEU A 53 -6.58 -7.37 25.03
N TYR A 54 -6.49 -8.32 25.96
CA TYR A 54 -5.70 -9.54 25.77
C TYR A 54 -6.43 -10.60 24.91
N ASN A 55 -7.77 -10.63 24.97
CA ASN A 55 -8.63 -11.48 24.13
C ASN A 55 -8.97 -10.83 22.77
N ALA A 56 -8.56 -9.58 22.53
CA ALA A 56 -8.81 -8.91 21.26
C ALA A 56 -8.14 -9.70 20.12
N PRO A 57 -8.87 -10.05 19.04
CA PRO A 57 -8.30 -10.75 17.90
C PRO A 57 -7.07 -10.03 17.35
N ALA A 58 -6.02 -10.79 16.99
CA ALA A 58 -4.81 -10.24 16.40
C ALA A 58 -5.17 -9.28 15.26
N ALA A 59 -4.78 -8.01 15.43
CA ALA A 59 -5.20 -6.94 14.56
C ALA A 59 -4.83 -7.26 13.10
N SER A 60 -5.82 -7.24 12.19
CA SER A 60 -5.58 -7.50 10.77
C SER A 60 -4.60 -6.48 10.19
N SER A 61 -3.88 -6.84 9.13
CA SER A 61 -2.87 -6.01 8.45
C SER A 61 -3.35 -4.58 8.10
N MET A 62 -4.66 -4.38 7.94
CA MET A 62 -5.29 -3.07 7.77
C MET A 62 -5.16 -2.13 8.98
N ARG A 63 -5.04 -2.66 10.19
CA ARG A 63 -4.94 -1.89 11.44
C ARG A 63 -3.49 -1.50 11.77
N THR A 64 -2.54 -2.26 11.25
CA THR A 64 -1.12 -2.20 11.64
C THR A 64 -0.32 -1.11 10.95
N GLY A 65 -0.77 -0.68 9.77
CA GLY A 65 0.05 0.13 8.85
C GLY A 65 1.30 -0.62 8.36
N ARG A 66 1.44 -1.92 8.64
CA ARG A 66 2.51 -2.79 8.16
C ARG A 66 1.90 -3.92 7.33
N MET A 67 2.45 -4.10 6.13
CA MET A 67 2.03 -5.10 5.17
C MET A 67 2.60 -6.47 5.58
N THR A 68 1.73 -7.47 5.77
CA THR A 68 2.14 -8.86 6.05
C THR A 68 2.39 -9.61 4.73
N ILE A 69 3.12 -10.72 4.77
CA ILE A 69 3.39 -11.54 3.58
C ILE A 69 2.08 -11.96 2.89
N ASP A 70 1.05 -12.26 3.67
CA ASP A 70 -0.27 -12.66 3.18
C ASP A 70 -0.98 -11.51 2.43
N ASP A 71 -0.82 -10.26 2.89
CA ASP A 71 -1.34 -9.08 2.17
C ASP A 71 -0.56 -8.82 0.87
N VAL A 72 0.74 -9.11 0.86
CA VAL A 72 1.56 -9.02 -0.38
C VAL A 72 1.08 -10.04 -1.41
N VAL A 73 0.89 -11.30 -1.01
CA VAL A 73 0.45 -12.38 -1.91
C VAL A 73 -0.94 -12.11 -2.47
N THR A 74 -1.89 -11.71 -1.62
CA THR A 74 -3.25 -11.40 -2.08
C THR A 74 -3.29 -10.20 -3.01
N ARG A 75 -2.57 -9.11 -2.69
CA ARG A 75 -2.55 -7.90 -3.53
C ARG A 75 -1.88 -8.13 -4.88
N THR A 76 -0.77 -8.87 -4.91
CA THR A 76 -0.11 -9.24 -6.16
C THR A 76 -0.95 -10.22 -6.98
N GLY A 77 -1.62 -11.17 -6.34
CA GLY A 77 -2.58 -12.07 -6.98
C GLY A 77 -3.76 -11.34 -7.61
N ILE A 78 -4.36 -10.36 -6.93
CA ILE A 78 -5.46 -9.54 -7.47
C ILE A 78 -5.00 -8.75 -8.70
N LEU A 79 -3.83 -8.08 -8.62
CA LEU A 79 -3.29 -7.32 -9.76
C LEU A 79 -2.99 -8.23 -10.96
N PHE A 80 -2.45 -9.42 -10.71
CA PHE A 80 -2.21 -10.42 -11.74
C PHE A 80 -3.52 -10.91 -12.37
N ALA A 81 -4.54 -11.21 -11.56
CA ALA A 81 -5.85 -11.63 -12.05
C ALA A 81 -6.51 -10.55 -12.93
N VAL A 82 -6.44 -9.28 -12.52
CA VAL A 82 -6.93 -8.15 -13.33
C VAL A 82 -6.20 -8.09 -14.67
N LEU A 83 -4.87 -8.20 -14.65
CA LEU A 83 -4.07 -8.17 -15.87
C LEU A 83 -4.46 -9.31 -16.84
N VAL A 84 -4.60 -10.54 -16.33
CA VAL A 84 -5.00 -11.70 -17.14
C VAL A 84 -6.42 -11.56 -17.68
N ALA A 85 -7.37 -11.09 -16.86
CA ALA A 85 -8.75 -10.88 -17.28
C ALA A 85 -8.83 -9.85 -18.42
N VAL A 86 -8.13 -8.72 -18.29
CA VAL A 86 -8.09 -7.69 -19.33
C VAL A 86 -7.34 -8.19 -20.58
N GLY A 87 -6.26 -8.96 -20.41
CA GLY A 87 -5.55 -9.58 -21.51
C GLY A 87 -6.40 -10.59 -22.30
N ALA A 88 -7.20 -11.40 -21.62
CA ALA A 88 -8.13 -12.33 -22.25
C ALA A 88 -9.21 -11.57 -23.05
N VAL A 89 -9.76 -10.50 -22.50
CA VAL A 89 -10.73 -9.64 -23.22
C VAL A 89 -10.08 -8.96 -24.42
N ALA A 90 -8.86 -8.45 -24.28
CA ALA A 90 -8.13 -7.84 -25.39
C ALA A 90 -7.79 -8.84 -26.51
N TRP A 91 -7.53 -10.11 -26.14
CA TRP A 91 -7.32 -11.19 -27.08
C TRP A 91 -8.59 -11.52 -27.88
N THR A 92 -9.77 -11.57 -27.23
CA THR A 92 -11.04 -11.88 -27.92
C THR A 92 -11.53 -10.74 -28.82
N LEU A 93 -11.26 -9.48 -28.47
CA LEU A 93 -11.76 -8.31 -29.19
C LEU A 93 -10.94 -7.91 -30.43
N ASN A 94 -9.79 -8.56 -30.71
CA ASN A 94 -8.93 -8.30 -31.87
C ASN A 94 -8.77 -6.80 -32.20
N LEU A 95 -8.36 -6.01 -31.21
CA LEU A 95 -8.40 -4.54 -31.28
C LEU A 95 -7.33 -3.89 -32.20
N GLY A 96 -6.65 -4.68 -33.04
CA GLY A 96 -5.60 -4.21 -33.95
C GLY A 96 -4.40 -3.54 -33.26
N GLY A 97 -3.49 -2.97 -34.05
CA GLY A 97 -2.28 -2.30 -33.54
C GLY A 97 -2.55 -1.02 -32.73
N GLY A 98 -3.72 -0.40 -32.89
CA GLY A 98 -4.11 0.80 -32.14
C GLY A 98 -4.29 0.55 -30.64
N ALA A 99 -4.88 -0.58 -30.26
CA ALA A 99 -4.98 -0.96 -28.85
C ALA A 99 -3.63 -1.36 -28.26
N MET A 100 -2.75 -2.01 -29.02
CA MET A 100 -1.38 -2.26 -28.56
C MET A 100 -0.64 -0.95 -28.24
N LEU A 101 -0.73 0.04 -29.12
CA LEU A 101 -0.16 1.37 -28.91
C LEU A 101 -0.76 2.06 -27.68
N LEU A 102 -2.09 2.03 -27.52
CA LEU A 102 -2.75 2.60 -26.34
C LEU A 102 -2.38 1.88 -25.04
N GLY A 103 -2.25 0.55 -25.06
CA GLY A 103 -1.83 -0.24 -23.90
C GLY A 103 -0.38 0.04 -23.51
N VAL A 104 0.53 0.09 -24.48
CA VAL A 104 1.96 0.33 -24.23
C VAL A 104 2.22 1.77 -23.82
N PHE A 105 1.73 2.76 -24.56
CA PHE A 105 1.94 4.17 -24.24
C PHE A 105 1.11 4.62 -23.04
N GLY A 106 -0.13 4.14 -22.91
CA GLY A 106 -0.97 4.39 -21.74
C GLY A 106 -0.39 3.74 -20.48
N GLY A 107 0.01 2.48 -20.55
CA GLY A 107 0.70 1.78 -19.46
C GLY A 107 2.01 2.44 -19.07
N PHE A 108 2.82 2.88 -20.05
CA PHE A 108 4.07 3.59 -19.80
C PHE A 108 3.86 4.95 -19.13
N ALA A 109 2.87 5.73 -19.57
CA ALA A 109 2.52 6.99 -18.93
C ALA A 109 2.04 6.76 -17.49
N LEU A 110 1.16 5.77 -17.26
CA LEU A 110 0.73 5.40 -15.91
C LEU A 110 1.89 4.90 -15.04
N ALA A 111 2.85 4.17 -15.61
CA ALA A 111 4.05 3.72 -14.90
C ALA A 111 4.92 4.90 -14.46
N MET A 112 5.12 5.90 -15.32
CA MET A 112 5.81 7.13 -14.93
C MET A 112 5.10 7.87 -13.81
N VAL A 113 3.78 8.05 -13.92
CA VAL A 113 2.97 8.70 -12.87
C VAL A 113 3.02 7.92 -11.55
N ASN A 114 3.02 6.59 -11.63
CA ASN A 114 3.15 5.72 -10.46
C ASN A 114 4.55 5.84 -9.85
N SER A 115 5.60 5.90 -10.66
CA SER A 115 6.99 6.01 -10.20
C SER A 115 7.29 7.37 -9.54
N PHE A 116 6.65 8.46 -9.98
CA PHE A 116 6.78 9.77 -9.35
C PHE A 116 5.85 9.96 -8.14
N SER A 117 4.89 9.04 -7.90
CA SER A 117 4.02 9.10 -6.74
C SER A 117 4.73 8.62 -5.47
N LYS A 118 4.89 9.53 -4.50
CA LYS A 118 5.40 9.20 -3.14
C LYS A 118 4.45 8.31 -2.32
N THR A 119 3.25 8.03 -2.83
CA THR A 119 2.25 7.16 -2.19
C THR A 119 1.68 6.19 -3.22
N VAL A 120 1.77 4.89 -2.95
CA VAL A 120 1.18 3.86 -3.81
C VAL A 120 -0.33 3.98 -3.73
N LYS A 121 -0.96 4.42 -4.83
CA LYS A 121 -2.42 4.50 -4.94
C LYS A 121 -2.95 3.21 -5.57
N PRO A 122 -3.74 2.39 -4.84
CA PRO A 122 -4.26 1.12 -5.35
C PRO A 122 -5.02 1.25 -6.68
N ALA A 123 -5.80 2.33 -6.83
CA ALA A 123 -6.55 2.61 -8.05
C ALA A 123 -5.64 2.81 -9.27
N LEU A 124 -4.48 3.49 -9.12
CA LEU A 124 -3.53 3.66 -10.21
C LEU A 124 -2.85 2.34 -10.58
N ALA A 125 -2.57 1.48 -9.60
CA ALA A 125 -1.99 0.17 -9.84
C ALA A 125 -2.95 -0.74 -10.64
N ILE A 126 -4.25 -0.70 -10.32
CA ILE A 126 -5.28 -1.45 -11.07
C ILE A 126 -5.42 -0.91 -12.49
N ALA A 127 -5.45 0.42 -12.66
CA ALA A 127 -5.50 1.03 -13.98
C ALA A 127 -4.27 0.63 -14.81
N TYR A 128 -3.07 0.68 -14.21
CA TYR A 128 -1.84 0.23 -14.85
C TYR A 128 -1.92 -1.24 -15.28
N ALA A 129 -2.39 -2.13 -14.40
CA ALA A 129 -2.57 -3.56 -14.71
C ALA A 129 -3.53 -3.79 -15.87
N ALA A 130 -4.59 -2.98 -16.00
CA ALA A 130 -5.51 -3.05 -17.14
C ALA A 130 -4.84 -2.64 -18.46
N PHE A 131 -4.09 -1.53 -18.50
CA PHE A 131 -3.38 -1.12 -19.72
C PHE A 131 -2.28 -2.12 -20.11
N GLN A 132 -1.53 -2.65 -19.13
CA GLN A 132 -0.57 -3.73 -19.33
C GLN A 132 -1.24 -5.00 -19.88
N GLY A 133 -2.34 -5.44 -19.28
CA GLY A 133 -3.11 -6.59 -19.74
C GLY A 133 -3.60 -6.42 -21.18
N LEU A 134 -4.09 -5.24 -21.53
CA LEU A 134 -4.55 -4.92 -22.88
C LEU A 134 -3.39 -4.97 -23.91
N ALA A 135 -2.22 -4.44 -23.57
CA ALA A 135 -1.03 -4.55 -24.41
C ALA A 135 -0.60 -6.02 -24.60
N LEU A 136 -0.51 -6.79 -23.51
CA LEU A 136 -0.11 -8.20 -23.56
C LEU A 136 -1.12 -9.08 -24.29
N GLY A 137 -2.43 -8.82 -24.14
CA GLY A 137 -3.49 -9.55 -24.82
C GLY A 137 -3.52 -9.28 -26.33
N THR A 138 -3.32 -8.03 -26.74
CA THR A 138 -3.20 -7.67 -28.17
C THR A 138 -1.96 -8.29 -28.81
N ILE A 139 -0.81 -8.23 -28.12
CA ILE A 139 0.43 -8.88 -28.57
C ILE A 139 0.24 -10.40 -28.67
N SER A 140 -0.41 -11.02 -27.68
CA SER A 140 -0.72 -12.44 -27.68
C SER A 140 -1.57 -12.83 -28.88
N ASN A 141 -2.58 -12.01 -29.23
CA ASN A 141 -3.39 -12.24 -30.42
C ASN A 141 -2.56 -12.18 -31.72
N ILE A 142 -1.66 -11.20 -31.83
CA ILE A 142 -0.76 -11.04 -32.99
C ILE A 142 0.12 -12.30 -33.14
N TYR A 143 0.77 -12.75 -32.07
CA TYR A 143 1.59 -13.97 -32.13
C TYR A 143 0.77 -15.22 -32.42
N ASN A 144 -0.44 -15.33 -31.88
CA ASN A 144 -1.32 -16.44 -32.19
C ASN A 144 -1.77 -16.45 -33.66
N SER A 145 -1.89 -15.29 -34.30
CA SER A 145 -2.19 -15.19 -35.74
C SER A 145 -1.02 -15.59 -36.64
N ALA A 146 0.22 -15.33 -36.21
CA ALA A 146 1.43 -15.72 -36.93
C ALA A 146 1.82 -17.19 -36.68
N TYR A 147 1.62 -17.67 -35.46
CA TYR A 147 1.95 -19.01 -34.99
C TYR A 147 0.83 -19.54 -34.10
N ALA A 148 -0.09 -20.29 -34.72
CA ALA A 148 -1.27 -20.81 -34.04
C ALA A 148 -0.88 -21.68 -32.83
N GLY A 149 -1.39 -21.33 -31.65
CA GLY A 149 -1.26 -22.13 -30.44
C GLY A 149 0.03 -21.92 -29.62
N ILE A 150 1.01 -21.15 -30.11
CA ILE A 150 2.25 -20.86 -29.35
C ILE A 150 1.94 -20.23 -27.98
N VAL A 151 0.97 -19.33 -27.94
CA VAL A 151 0.63 -18.60 -26.71
C VAL A 151 0.04 -19.55 -25.66
N SER A 152 -0.91 -20.40 -26.06
CA SER A 152 -1.52 -21.38 -25.15
C SER A 152 -0.49 -22.39 -24.63
N GLN A 153 0.43 -22.85 -25.49
CA GLN A 153 1.52 -23.73 -25.07
C GLN A 153 2.46 -23.05 -24.07
N ALA A 154 2.86 -21.80 -24.33
CA ALA A 154 3.73 -21.05 -23.42
C ALA A 154 3.10 -20.87 -22.04
N ILE A 155 1.78 -20.60 -21.96
CA ILE A 155 1.06 -20.47 -20.69
C ILE A 155 1.09 -21.80 -19.91
N ILE A 156 0.81 -22.91 -20.58
CA ILE A 156 0.81 -24.24 -19.95
C ILE A 156 2.22 -24.56 -19.40
N VAL A 157 3.27 -24.33 -20.18
CA VAL A 157 4.66 -24.54 -19.74
C VAL A 157 4.99 -23.69 -18.52
N THR A 158 4.56 -22.42 -18.51
CA THR A 158 4.77 -21.51 -17.39
C THR A 158 4.09 -22.03 -16.13
N ILE A 159 2.82 -22.45 -16.23
CA ILE A 159 2.09 -23.03 -15.09
C ILE A 159 2.80 -24.29 -14.60
N CYS A 160 3.16 -25.22 -15.49
CA CYS A 160 3.89 -26.43 -15.13
C CYS A 160 5.20 -26.13 -14.41
N ALA A 161 5.97 -25.12 -14.85
CA ALA A 161 7.22 -24.74 -14.22
C ALA A 161 7.05 -24.14 -12.81
N PHE A 162 5.92 -23.51 -12.52
CA PHE A 162 5.62 -22.96 -11.20
C PHE A 162 4.92 -23.95 -10.26
N THR A 163 4.20 -24.95 -10.79
CA THR A 163 3.49 -25.97 -9.99
C THR A 163 4.28 -27.25 -9.76
N GLY A 164 5.32 -27.49 -10.57
CA GLY A 164 6.15 -28.70 -10.54
C GLY A 164 7.32 -28.64 -9.57
#